data_AF-A0A950AC41-F1
#
_entry.id   AF-A0A950AC41-F1
#
_cell.length_a   1.000
_cell.length_b   1.000
_cell.length_c   1.000
_cell.angle_alpha   90.00
_cell.angle_beta   90.00
_cell.angle_gamma   90.00
#
_symmetry.space_group_name_H-M   'P 1'
#
loop_
_entity.id
_entity.type
_entity.pdbx_description
1 polymer ?
#
loop_
_entity_poly.entity_id
_entity_poly.type
_entity_poly.pdbx_seq_one_letter_code
_entity_poly.pdbx_strand_id
1 'polypeptide(L)'
;PLKMQWRSLVLAAVAILMMTGCKREFGNRNLAQLKINMTPKEVESILGSPDRAEKSEINLETQRKTMAIIKYFYDQNGQTVVVQFQNGRLVGELPKLKEQ
;
A
#
# COMPACT_ATOMS: atom_id res chain seq x y z
N PRO A 1 -9.34 55.09 -2.98
CA PRO A 1 -9.82 53.73 -2.63
C PRO A 1 -9.51 52.72 -3.74
N LEU A 2 -8.25 52.26 -3.82
CA LEU A 2 -7.81 51.36 -4.89
C LEU A 2 -6.60 50.52 -4.44
N LYS A 3 -6.77 49.63 -3.46
CA LYS A 3 -5.73 48.67 -3.05
C LYS A 3 -6.35 47.42 -2.43
N MET A 4 -6.90 46.49 -3.21
CA MET A 4 -7.19 45.15 -2.68
C MET A 4 -7.51 44.09 -3.74
N GLN A 5 -6.57 43.75 -4.64
CA GLN A 5 -6.77 42.61 -5.56
C GLN A 5 -5.51 41.78 -5.90
N TRP A 6 -4.44 41.82 -5.09
CA TRP A 6 -3.21 41.03 -5.38
C TRP A 6 -2.91 39.88 -4.43
N ARG A 7 -3.63 39.75 -3.31
CA ARG A 7 -3.35 38.69 -2.32
C ARG A 7 -4.01 37.35 -2.65
N SER A 8 -5.01 37.32 -3.53
CA SER A 8 -5.77 36.10 -3.83
C SER A 8 -5.12 35.20 -4.89
N LEU A 9 -4.09 35.66 -5.60
CA LEU A 9 -3.45 34.89 -6.68
C LEU A 9 -2.28 34.02 -6.21
N VAL A 10 -1.67 34.33 -5.05
CA VAL A 10 -0.47 33.60 -4.58
C VAL A 10 -0.82 32.33 -3.78
N LEU A 11 -2.02 32.25 -3.20
CA LEU A 11 -2.42 31.08 -2.39
C LEU A 11 -2.89 29.87 -3.22
N ALA A 12 -3.23 30.05 -4.50
CA ALA A 12 -3.69 28.94 -5.34
C ALA A 12 -2.54 28.09 -5.95
N ALA A 13 -1.30 28.61 -5.95
CA ALA A 13 -0.18 27.96 -6.65
C ALA A 13 0.60 26.92 -5.82
N VAL A 14 0.36 26.79 -4.51
CA VAL A 14 1.16 25.91 -3.63
C VAL A 14 0.49 24.55 -3.38
N ALA A 15 -0.80 24.39 -3.68
CA ALA A 15 -1.54 23.16 -3.37
C ALA A 15 -1.50 22.07 -4.46
N ILE A 16 -0.86 22.31 -5.61
CA ILE A 16 -0.92 21.40 -6.77
C ILE A 16 0.26 20.41 -6.82
N LEU A 17 1.26 20.51 -5.94
CA LEU A 17 2.54 19.79 -6.10
C LEU A 17 2.92 18.85 -4.93
N MET A 18 1.94 18.14 -4.35
CA MET A 18 2.18 17.17 -3.27
C MET A 18 1.42 15.85 -3.47
N MET A 19 1.23 15.38 -4.71
CA MET A 19 0.67 14.03 -4.96
C MET A 19 1.45 13.23 -6.02
N THR A 20 2.76 13.45 -6.15
CA THR A 20 3.63 12.38 -6.64
C THR A 20 3.84 11.41 -5.48
N GLY A 21 2.89 10.49 -5.31
CA GLY A 21 3.14 9.29 -4.52
C GLY A 21 4.42 8.67 -5.05
N CYS A 22 5.48 8.66 -4.23
CA CYS A 22 6.73 7.99 -4.55
C CYS A 22 6.42 6.49 -4.67
N LYS A 23 6.03 6.04 -5.86
CA LYS A 23 5.87 4.63 -6.17
C LYS A 23 7.25 4.00 -6.11
N ARG A 24 7.53 3.29 -5.01
CA ARG A 24 8.81 2.64 -4.79
C ARG A 24 8.84 1.36 -5.61
N GLU A 25 9.80 1.25 -6.51
CA GLU A 25 10.07 -0.03 -7.17
C GLU A 25 10.77 -0.98 -6.19
N PHE A 26 10.37 -2.25 -6.20
CA PHE A 26 11.00 -3.30 -5.40
C PHE A 26 11.49 -4.44 -6.32
N GLY A 27 12.17 -5.45 -5.78
CA GLY A 27 12.59 -6.59 -6.59
C GLY A 27 12.54 -7.89 -5.80
N ASN A 28 13.00 -8.98 -6.41
CA ASN A 28 13.08 -10.29 -5.74
C ASN A 28 13.86 -10.25 -4.41
N ARG A 29 14.86 -9.36 -4.29
CA ARG A 29 15.60 -9.14 -3.04
C ARG A 29 14.75 -8.53 -1.91
N ASN A 30 13.78 -7.69 -2.24
CA ASN A 30 12.85 -7.12 -1.27
C ASN A 30 11.80 -8.17 -0.88
N LEU A 31 11.28 -8.92 -1.86
CA LEU A 31 10.32 -10.00 -1.60
C LEU A 31 10.92 -11.10 -0.71
N ALA A 32 12.20 -11.42 -0.89
CA ALA A 32 12.90 -12.38 -0.03
C ALA A 32 13.12 -11.91 1.43
N GLN A 33 12.99 -10.61 1.70
CA GLN A 33 13.07 -10.08 3.07
C GLN A 33 11.74 -10.22 3.83
N LEU A 34 10.64 -10.44 3.11
CA LEU A 34 9.32 -10.58 3.72
C LEU A 34 9.22 -11.93 4.42
N LYS A 35 8.70 -11.91 5.65
CA LYS A 35 8.53 -13.09 6.49
C LYS A 35 7.08 -13.19 6.93
N ILE A 36 6.59 -14.41 7.03
CA ILE A 36 5.29 -14.70 7.65
C ILE A 36 5.24 -14.00 9.02
N ASN A 37 4.06 -13.50 9.40
CA ASN A 37 3.81 -12.78 10.64
C ASN A 37 4.33 -11.32 10.70
N MET A 38 4.85 -10.77 9.59
CA MET A 38 5.09 -9.32 9.47
C MET A 38 3.77 -8.53 9.46
N THR A 39 3.79 -7.34 10.01
CA THR A 39 2.66 -6.39 9.99
C THR A 39 2.59 -5.66 8.64
N PRO A 40 1.43 -5.08 8.27
CA PRO A 40 1.30 -4.25 7.06
C PRO A 40 2.36 -3.16 6.96
N LYS A 41 2.67 -2.47 8.07
CA LYS A 41 3.68 -1.42 8.10
C LYS A 41 5.10 -1.93 7.85
N GLU A 42 5.44 -3.11 8.37
CA GLU A 42 6.75 -3.72 8.10
C GLU A 42 6.89 -4.10 6.63
N VAL A 43 5.83 -4.64 6.03
CA VAL A 43 5.79 -4.92 4.59
C VAL A 43 5.92 -3.63 3.78
N GLU A 44 5.17 -2.58 4.14
CA GLU A 44 5.23 -1.27 3.48
C GLU A 44 6.62 -0.62 3.62
N SER A 45 7.34 -0.86 4.71
CA SER A 45 8.72 -0.39 4.86
C SER A 45 9.69 -1.06 3.88
N ILE A 46 9.38 -2.28 3.41
CA ILE A 46 10.24 -3.08 2.52
C ILE A 46 9.86 -2.87 1.05
N LEU A 47 8.55 -2.91 0.74
CA LEU A 47 8.01 -2.82 -0.62
C LEU A 47 7.55 -1.41 -1.00
N GLY A 48 7.34 -0.53 -0.03
CA GLY A 48 6.63 0.75 -0.22
C GLY A 48 5.12 0.61 -0.05
N SER A 49 4.41 1.70 -0.32
CA SER A 49 2.95 1.74 -0.29
C SER A 49 2.36 0.84 -1.39
N PRO A 50 1.29 0.08 -1.11
CA PRO A 50 0.62 -0.71 -2.13
C PRO A 50 -0.09 0.17 -3.16
N ASP A 51 -0.24 -0.34 -4.38
CA ASP A 51 -1.05 0.32 -5.41
C ASP A 51 -2.53 0.28 -5.08
N ARG A 52 -2.99 -0.85 -4.52
CA ARG A 52 -4.37 -1.02 -4.04
C ARG A 52 -4.39 -1.83 -2.76
N ALA A 53 -5.36 -1.53 -1.91
CA ALA A 53 -5.63 -2.30 -0.69
C ALA A 53 -7.12 -2.65 -0.61
N GLU A 54 -7.42 -3.92 -0.42
CA GLU A 54 -8.76 -4.42 -0.14
C GLU A 54 -8.83 -4.90 1.30
N LYS A 55 -9.90 -4.52 2.02
CA LYS A 55 -10.17 -4.99 3.38
C LYS A 55 -11.47 -5.76 3.36
N SER A 56 -11.48 -6.93 3.98
CA SER A 56 -12.65 -7.79 4.09
C SER A 56 -12.72 -8.35 5.50
N GLU A 57 -13.92 -8.38 6.07
CA GLU A 57 -14.16 -8.99 7.37
C GLU A 57 -15.01 -10.23 7.15
N ILE A 58 -14.47 -11.39 7.54
CA ILE A 58 -15.20 -12.65 7.49
C ILE A 58 -15.69 -12.96 8.89
N ASN A 59 -17.02 -13.02 9.05
CA ASN A 59 -17.64 -13.47 10.29
C ASN A 59 -17.82 -14.99 10.22
N LEU A 60 -16.98 -15.74 10.93
CA LEU A 60 -17.14 -17.18 11.07
C LEU A 60 -18.18 -17.45 12.15
N GLU A 61 -19.45 -17.58 11.75
CA GLU A 61 -20.59 -17.86 12.64
C GLU A 61 -20.34 -19.06 13.57
N THR A 62 -19.58 -20.05 13.10
CA THR A 62 -19.26 -21.27 13.84
C THR A 62 -18.22 -21.08 14.96
N GLN A 63 -17.48 -19.97 14.99
CA GLN A 63 -16.39 -19.74 15.96
C GLN A 63 -16.48 -18.42 16.73
N ARG A 64 -17.53 -17.61 16.54
CA ARG A 64 -17.65 -16.23 17.08
C ARG A 64 -16.37 -15.41 16.90
N LYS A 65 -15.66 -15.65 15.79
CA LYS A 65 -14.37 -15.02 15.51
C LYS A 65 -14.50 -14.23 14.22
N THR A 66 -14.43 -12.91 14.35
CA THR A 66 -14.30 -12.02 13.20
C THR A 66 -12.86 -12.07 12.74
N MET A 67 -12.62 -12.50 11.50
CA MET A 67 -11.30 -12.45 10.87
C MET A 67 -11.24 -11.26 9.93
N ALA A 68 -10.37 -10.30 10.25
CA ALA A 68 -10.03 -9.21 9.35
C ALA A 68 -8.97 -9.70 8.35
N ILE A 69 -9.32 -9.69 7.07
CA ILE A 69 -8.43 -9.98 5.95
C ILE A 69 -8.12 -8.68 5.24
N ILE A 70 -6.85 -8.45 4.96
CA ILE A 70 -6.40 -7.31 4.14
C ILE A 70 -5.59 -7.89 2.98
N LYS A 71 -5.83 -7.43 1.76
CA LYS A 71 -5.03 -7.78 0.58
C LYS A 71 -4.39 -6.52 0.03
N TYR A 72 -3.08 -6.52 -0.06
CA TYR A 72 -2.32 -5.48 -0.74
C TYR A 72 -1.91 -5.98 -2.12
N PHE A 73 -2.14 -5.14 -3.12
CA PHE A 73 -1.80 -5.40 -4.50
C PHE A 73 -0.68 -4.45 -4.90
N TYR A 74 0.41 -5.03 -5.39
CA TYR A 74 1.58 -4.34 -5.88
C TYR A 74 1.76 -4.67 -7.36
N ASP A 75 1.56 -3.68 -8.22
CA ASP A 75 1.68 -3.81 -9.67
C ASP A 75 3.06 -3.30 -10.09
N GLN A 76 3.94 -4.25 -10.45
CA GLN A 76 5.31 -3.98 -10.86
C GLN A 76 5.72 -4.78 -12.09
N ASN A 77 6.30 -4.12 -13.10
CA ASN A 77 6.81 -4.75 -14.32
C ASN A 77 5.78 -5.67 -15.02
N GLY A 78 4.51 -5.24 -15.05
CA GLY A 78 3.41 -6.04 -15.62
C GLY A 78 3.00 -7.27 -14.81
N GLN A 79 3.52 -7.43 -13.58
CA GLN A 79 3.16 -8.48 -12.65
C GLN A 79 2.49 -7.88 -11.41
N THR A 80 1.40 -8.52 -10.96
CA THR A 80 0.73 -8.16 -9.71
C THR A 80 1.16 -9.12 -8.61
N VAL A 81 1.83 -8.59 -7.59
CA VAL A 81 2.13 -9.32 -6.35
C VAL A 81 1.01 -9.04 -5.36
N VAL A 82 0.33 -10.10 -4.92
CA VAL A 82 -0.73 -10.03 -3.91
C VAL A 82 -0.17 -10.47 -2.57
N VAL A 83 -0.25 -9.57 -1.59
CA VAL A 83 0.19 -9.79 -0.22
C VAL A 83 -1.05 -9.84 0.66
N GLN A 84 -1.28 -10.98 1.32
CA GLN A 84 -2.46 -11.16 2.17
C GLN A 84 -2.09 -11.08 3.65
N PHE A 85 -2.88 -10.34 4.41
CA PHE A 85 -2.80 -10.26 5.86
C PHE A 85 -4.07 -10.84 6.47
N GLN A 86 -3.91 -11.59 7.55
CA GLN A 86 -5.00 -12.05 8.40
C GLN A 86 -4.74 -11.58 9.83
N ASN A 87 -5.73 -10.91 10.44
CA ASN A 87 -5.62 -10.31 11.77
C ASN A 87 -4.39 -9.38 11.90
N GLY A 88 -4.07 -8.64 10.84
CA GLY A 88 -2.94 -7.71 10.80
C GLY A 88 -1.56 -8.36 10.66
N ARG A 89 -1.49 -9.63 10.27
CA ARG A 89 -0.24 -10.38 10.08
C ARG A 89 -0.16 -10.98 8.68
N LEU A 90 1.00 -10.88 8.04
CA LEU A 90 1.28 -11.44 6.73
C LEU A 90 1.11 -12.96 6.80
N VAL A 91 0.29 -13.49 5.90
CA VAL A 91 0.05 -14.92 5.74
C VAL A 91 0.43 -15.38 4.33
N GLY A 92 0.88 -16.62 4.23
CA GLY A 92 1.23 -17.23 2.96
C GLY A 92 2.66 -16.91 2.48
N GLU A 93 3.11 -17.72 1.53
CA GLU A 93 4.36 -17.48 0.82
C GLU A 93 4.11 -16.54 -0.36
N LEU A 94 5.07 -15.65 -0.61
CA LEU A 94 4.95 -14.66 -1.67
C LEU A 94 5.51 -15.19 -2.98
N PRO A 95 4.84 -14.91 -4.12
CA PRO A 95 5.36 -15.29 -5.43
C PRO A 95 6.65 -14.53 -5.73
N LYS A 96 7.61 -15.21 -6.37
CA LYS A 96 8.78 -14.55 -6.96
C LYS A 96 8.37 -13.81 -8.22
N LEU A 97 8.92 -12.62 -8.45
CA LEU A 97 8.80 -11.93 -9.72
C LEU A 97 9.57 -12.70 -10.78
N LYS A 98 8.99 -12.85 -11.97
CA LYS A 98 9.72 -13.35 -13.14
C LYS A 98 10.81 -12.34 -13.47
N GLU A 99 12.09 -12.74 -13.34
CA GLU A 99 13.21 -12.00 -13.91
C GLU A 99 13.05 -11.98 -15.44
N GLN A 100 13.10 -10.79 -16.04
CA GLN A 100 13.21 -10.62 -17.49
C GLN A 100 14.68 -10.54 -17.87
#